data_AF-A0A945YPI9-F1
#
_entry.id   AF-A0A945YPI9-F1
#
_cell.length_a   1.000
_cell.length_b   1.000
_cell.length_c   1.000
_cell.angle_alpha   90.00
_cell.angle_beta   90.00
_cell.angle_gamma   90.00
#
_symmetry.space_group_name_H-M   'P 1'
#
loop_
_entity.id
_entity.type
_entity.pdbx_description
1 polymer ?
#
loop_
_entity_poly.entity_id
_entity_poly.type
_entity_poly.pdbx_seq_one_letter_code
_entity_poly.pdbx_strand_id
1 'polypeptide(L)'
;MSETIILKKNPKIEFQLLHNGFKLIDKKTEQNSGFYYYYDLQSIELNKVWYPRLASWLRIFTWILNGVPYFPDAESYKKANIVIHFVKTKIFIWLTDSNMADKAKRLKELLDKKTMGNISHMQ
;
A
#
# COMPACT_ATOMS: atom_id res chain seq x y z
N MET A 1 -2.11 -16.99 13.87
CA MET A 1 -3.29 -16.43 13.18
C MET A 1 -2.82 -15.69 11.93
N SER A 2 -3.45 -15.96 10.78
CA SER A 2 -3.20 -15.23 9.54
C SER A 2 -4.02 -13.94 9.53
N GLU A 3 -3.38 -12.80 9.21
CA GLU A 3 -4.06 -11.50 9.10
C GLU A 3 -4.16 -11.12 7.63
N THR A 4 -5.33 -10.63 7.20
CA THR A 4 -5.56 -10.22 5.80
C THR A 4 -5.80 -8.71 5.72
N ILE A 5 -5.06 -8.04 4.84
CA ILE A 5 -5.27 -6.63 4.50
C ILE A 5 -5.73 -6.52 3.06
N ILE A 6 -6.96 -6.06 2.86
CA ILE A 6 -7.49 -5.73 1.54
C ILE A 6 -7.22 -4.24 1.27
N LEU A 7 -6.13 -3.95 0.59
CA LEU A 7 -5.72 -2.58 0.23
C LEU A 7 -6.78 -1.94 -0.68
N LYS A 8 -7.21 -2.63 -1.74
CA LYS A 8 -8.28 -2.20 -2.66
C LYS A 8 -9.18 -3.37 -3.03
N LYS A 9 -10.50 -3.13 -3.19
CA LYS A 9 -11.45 -4.17 -3.62
C LYS A 9 -11.52 -4.34 -5.14
N ASN A 10 -11.42 -3.26 -5.92
CA ASN A 10 -11.50 -3.31 -7.38
C ASN A 10 -10.59 -2.26 -8.07
N PRO A 11 -9.63 -2.65 -8.93
CA PRO A 11 -9.09 -4.02 -9.03
C PRO A 11 -8.54 -4.47 -7.66
N LYS A 12 -8.67 -5.76 -7.37
CA LYS A 12 -8.34 -6.32 -6.05
C LYS A 12 -6.85 -6.24 -5.77
N ILE A 13 -6.48 -5.68 -4.62
CA ILE A 13 -5.12 -5.71 -4.08
C ILE A 13 -5.21 -6.18 -2.63
N GLU A 14 -4.70 -7.38 -2.35
CA GLU A 14 -4.83 -8.05 -1.05
C GLU A 14 -3.50 -8.64 -0.59
N PHE A 15 -3.20 -8.45 0.69
CA PHE A 15 -2.08 -9.05 1.40
C PHE A 15 -2.60 -10.07 2.41
N GLN A 16 -2.13 -11.30 2.33
CA GLN A 16 -2.41 -12.35 3.31
C GLN A 16 -1.12 -12.61 4.09
N LEU A 17 -1.06 -12.11 5.33
CA LEU A 17 0.08 -12.25 6.22
C LEU A 17 0.08 -13.65 6.86
N LEU A 18 1.09 -14.44 6.52
CA LEU A 18 1.33 -15.79 7.02
C LEU A 18 2.52 -15.77 7.99
N HIS A 19 2.90 -16.95 8.50
CA HIS A 19 3.93 -17.05 9.54
C HIS A 19 5.33 -16.67 9.03
N ASN A 20 5.74 -17.20 7.87
CA ASN A 20 7.07 -17.05 7.28
C ASN A 20 7.15 -15.96 6.19
N GLY A 21 6.03 -15.36 5.83
CA GLY A 21 5.95 -14.38 4.76
C GLY A 21 4.51 -13.94 4.51
N PHE A 22 4.25 -13.38 3.34
CA PHE A 22 2.91 -12.98 2.93
C PHE A 22 2.65 -13.30 1.45
N LYS A 23 1.38 -13.56 1.14
CA LYS A 23 0.91 -13.67 -0.24
C LYS A 23 0.33 -12.33 -0.69
N LEU A 24 0.79 -11.82 -1.81
CA LEU A 24 0.23 -10.66 -2.49
C LEU A 24 -0.63 -11.13 -3.67
N ILE A 25 -1.86 -10.64 -3.73
CA ILE A 25 -2.75 -10.75 -4.87
C ILE A 25 -3.00 -9.33 -5.39
N ASP A 26 -2.35 -8.96 -6.48
CA ASP A 26 -2.49 -7.67 -7.16
C ASP A 26 -3.10 -7.87 -8.55
N LYS A 27 -4.42 -7.67 -8.65
CA LYS A 27 -5.15 -7.77 -9.92
C LYS A 27 -4.99 -6.57 -10.84
N LYS A 28 -4.31 -5.51 -10.39
CA LYS A 28 -3.94 -4.38 -11.25
C LYS A 28 -2.61 -4.64 -11.95
N THR A 29 -1.65 -5.22 -11.23
CA THR A 29 -0.30 -5.52 -11.72
C THR A 29 0.01 -6.97 -11.39
N GLU A 30 -0.46 -7.92 -12.22
CA GLU A 30 -0.38 -9.35 -11.89
C GLU A 30 1.05 -9.86 -11.66
N GLN A 31 2.06 -9.21 -12.24
CA GLN A 31 3.48 -9.48 -12.01
C GLN A 31 3.92 -9.28 -10.55
N ASN A 32 3.23 -8.42 -9.77
CA ASN A 32 3.46 -8.25 -8.34
C ASN A 32 2.84 -9.40 -7.52
N SER A 33 1.98 -10.23 -8.11
CA SER A 33 1.30 -11.28 -7.35
C SER A 33 2.27 -12.42 -7.08
N GLY A 34 2.32 -12.90 -5.84
CA GLY A 34 3.27 -13.92 -5.45
C GLY A 34 3.34 -14.12 -3.95
N PHE A 35 4.25 -14.98 -3.52
CA PHE A 35 4.59 -15.17 -2.12
C PHE A 35 5.94 -14.54 -1.84
N TYR A 36 6.02 -13.78 -0.75
CA TYR A 36 7.20 -13.02 -0.35
C TYR A 36 7.58 -13.36 1.08
N TYR A 37 8.83 -13.78 1.29
CA TYR A 37 9.34 -14.13 2.60
C TYR A 37 9.72 -12.91 3.42
N TYR A 38 9.52 -12.97 4.74
CA TYR A 38 9.93 -11.87 5.63
C TYR A 38 11.45 -11.75 5.77
N TYR A 39 12.21 -12.85 5.63
CA TYR A 39 13.68 -12.79 5.72
C TYR A 39 14.32 -12.04 4.54
N ASP A 40 13.62 -11.95 3.41
CA ASP A 40 14.08 -11.22 2.23
C ASP A 40 13.69 -9.73 2.27
N LEU A 41 12.84 -9.32 3.22
CA LEU A 41 12.30 -7.98 3.32
C LEU A 41 13.35 -7.01 3.89
N GLN A 42 13.67 -5.95 3.15
CA GLN A 42 14.68 -4.96 3.54
C GLN A 42 14.06 -3.68 4.10
N SER A 43 13.14 -3.07 3.34
CA SER A 43 12.52 -1.82 3.73
C SER A 43 11.14 -1.66 3.09
N ILE A 44 10.32 -0.81 3.71
CA ILE A 44 8.99 -0.47 3.22
C ILE A 44 8.87 1.04 3.25
N GLU A 45 8.66 1.61 2.06
CA GLU A 45 8.52 3.03 1.83
C GLU A 45 7.08 3.41 1.52
N LEU A 46 6.63 4.51 2.13
CA LEU A 46 5.31 5.08 1.95
C LEU A 46 5.46 6.48 1.36
N ASN A 47 5.38 6.58 0.04
CA ASN A 47 5.58 7.83 -0.66
C ASN A 47 4.27 8.60 -0.77
N LYS A 48 4.25 9.84 -0.24
CA LYS A 48 3.14 10.81 -0.37
C LYS A 48 1.75 10.22 -0.05
N VAL A 49 1.67 9.32 0.92
CA VAL A 49 0.41 8.61 1.29
C VAL A 49 -0.69 9.55 1.78
N TRP A 50 -0.36 10.78 2.18
CA TRP A 50 -1.33 11.83 2.49
C TRP A 50 -2.05 12.40 1.25
N TYR A 51 -1.44 12.28 0.06
CA TYR A 51 -1.91 12.94 -1.16
C TYR A 51 -3.31 12.51 -1.61
N PRO A 52 -3.68 11.21 -1.61
CA PRO A 52 -5.02 10.79 -2.05
C PRO A 52 -6.14 11.41 -1.19
N ARG A 53 -5.90 11.58 0.12
CA ARG A 53 -6.84 12.26 1.02
C ARG A 53 -6.93 13.75 0.73
N LEU A 54 -5.78 14.42 0.54
CA LEU A 54 -5.78 15.84 0.19
C LEU A 54 -6.49 16.08 -1.14
N ALA A 55 -6.21 15.28 -2.17
CA ALA A 55 -6.85 15.39 -3.48
C ALA A 55 -8.38 15.20 -3.37
N SER A 56 -8.82 14.21 -2.59
CA SER A 56 -10.25 14.00 -2.32
C SER A 56 -10.89 15.20 -1.65
N TRP A 57 -10.23 15.81 -0.65
CA TRP A 57 -10.74 16.98 0.05
C TRP A 57 -10.78 18.23 -0.85
N LEU A 58 -9.71 18.51 -1.59
CA LEU A 58 -9.64 19.63 -2.54
C LEU A 58 -10.68 19.52 -3.64
N ARG A 59 -10.97 18.30 -4.13
CA ARG A 59 -12.02 18.07 -5.11
C ARG A 59 -13.41 18.43 -4.58
N ILE A 60 -13.72 18.05 -3.34
CA ILE A 60 -15.00 18.42 -2.70
C ILE A 60 -15.08 19.93 -2.51
N PHE A 61 -14.02 20.55 -1.98
CA PHE A 61 -13.96 21.99 -1.75
C PHE A 61 -14.14 22.81 -3.03
N THR A 62 -13.42 22.44 -4.09
CA THR A 62 -13.52 23.12 -5.40
C THR A 62 -14.88 22.92 -6.05
N TRP A 63 -15.51 21.76 -5.87
CA TRP A 63 -16.87 21.55 -6.36
C TRP A 63 -17.89 22.46 -5.66
N ILE A 64 -17.79 22.62 -4.34
CA ILE A 64 -18.66 23.52 -3.56
C ILE A 64 -18.49 24.98 -4.01
N LEU A 65 -17.26 25.44 -4.24
CA LEU A 65 -17.00 26.83 -4.58
C LEU A 65 -17.24 27.16 -6.07
N ASN A 66 -16.89 26.25 -6.98
CA ASN A 66 -16.84 26.53 -8.41
C ASN A 66 -17.95 25.84 -9.22
N GLY A 67 -18.78 25.00 -8.58
CA GLY A 67 -19.81 24.20 -9.26
C GLY A 67 -19.26 23.03 -10.09
N VAL A 68 -17.94 22.93 -10.26
CA VAL A 68 -17.25 21.84 -10.99
C VAL A 68 -16.02 21.35 -10.22
N PRO A 69 -15.69 20.04 -10.28
CA PRO A 69 -14.49 19.50 -9.65
C PRO A 69 -13.25 19.93 -10.42
N TYR A 70 -12.56 20.98 -9.95
CA TYR A 70 -11.35 21.51 -10.60
C TYR A 70 -10.09 20.66 -10.31
N PHE A 71 -10.10 19.91 -9.21
CA PHE A 71 -8.95 19.10 -8.81
C PHE A 71 -9.06 17.65 -9.33
N PRO A 72 -8.03 17.11 -10.01
CA PRO A 72 -8.05 15.74 -10.53
C PRO A 72 -8.09 14.71 -9.40
N ASP A 73 -8.66 13.54 -9.67
CA ASP A 73 -8.64 12.46 -8.69
C ASP A 73 -7.23 11.88 -8.46
N ALA A 74 -7.08 11.16 -7.34
CA ALA A 74 -5.81 10.59 -6.92
C ALA A 74 -5.26 9.55 -7.93
N GLU A 75 -6.15 8.90 -8.69
CA GLU A 75 -5.79 7.94 -9.73
C GLU A 75 -5.10 8.64 -10.91
N SER A 76 -5.58 9.81 -11.31
CA SER A 76 -5.03 10.60 -12.41
C SER A 76 -3.65 11.17 -12.10
N TYR A 77 -3.34 11.43 -10.82
CA TYR A 77 -2.09 12.10 -10.45
C TYR A 77 -0.95 11.16 -10.01
N LYS A 78 -1.20 9.86 -9.79
CA LYS A 78 -0.20 8.80 -9.45
C LYS A 78 1.00 9.31 -8.63
N LYS A 79 0.76 10.03 -7.52
CA LYS A 79 1.84 10.56 -6.65
C LYS A 79 2.11 9.69 -5.42
N ALA A 80 1.13 8.90 -5.00
CA ALA A 80 1.19 8.12 -3.79
C ALA A 80 1.42 6.64 -4.10
N ASN A 81 2.38 6.00 -3.43
CA ASN A 81 2.71 4.60 -3.65
C ASN A 81 3.29 3.92 -2.40
N ILE A 82 3.23 2.60 -2.41
CA ILE A 82 3.98 1.72 -1.51
C ILE A 82 5.10 1.10 -2.33
N VAL A 83 6.33 1.15 -1.81
CA VAL A 83 7.45 0.38 -2.34
C VAL A 83 7.94 -0.57 -1.27
N ILE A 84 7.94 -1.87 -1.58
CA ILE A 84 8.43 -2.91 -0.69
C ILE A 84 9.71 -3.46 -1.31
N HIS A 85 10.83 -3.25 -0.62
CA HIS A 85 12.15 -3.65 -1.07
C HIS A 85 12.49 -5.03 -0.51
N PHE A 86 12.91 -5.91 -1.40
CA PHE A 86 13.48 -7.21 -1.08
C PHE A 86 14.91 -7.30 -1.59
N VAL A 87 15.67 -8.28 -1.10
CA VAL A 87 17.06 -8.51 -1.51
C VAL A 87 17.26 -8.54 -3.03
N LYS A 88 16.35 -9.18 -3.78
CA LYS A 88 16.47 -9.39 -5.22
C LYS A 88 15.48 -8.61 -6.07
N THR A 89 14.46 -8.01 -5.46
CA THR A 89 13.34 -7.43 -6.20
C THR A 89 12.67 -6.31 -5.40
N LYS A 90 11.78 -5.56 -6.05
CA LYS A 90 10.93 -4.59 -5.39
C LYS A 90 9.50 -4.72 -5.90
N ILE A 91 8.55 -4.57 -4.98
CA ILE A 91 7.13 -4.46 -5.31
C ILE A 91 6.78 -2.98 -5.30
N PHE A 92 6.08 -2.53 -6.34
CA PHE A 92 5.60 -1.17 -6.45
C PHE A 92 4.07 -1.16 -6.62
N ILE A 93 3.36 -0.45 -5.74
CA ILE A 93 1.89 -0.37 -5.76
C ILE A 93 1.43 1.09 -5.68
N TRP A 94 0.68 1.54 -6.67
CA TRP A 94 0.05 2.87 -6.66
C TRP A 94 -1.12 2.94 -5.68
N LEU A 95 -1.16 3.99 -4.86
CA LEU A 95 -2.27 4.31 -3.96
C LEU A 95 -3.25 5.24 -4.68
N THR A 96 -4.23 4.65 -5.35
CA THR A 96 -5.18 5.39 -6.21
C THR A 96 -6.45 5.84 -5.50
N ASP A 97 -6.70 5.39 -4.28
CA ASP A 97 -7.93 5.65 -3.53
C ASP A 97 -7.57 6.18 -2.13
N SER A 98 -8.36 7.14 -1.64
CA SER A 98 -8.19 7.74 -0.32
C SER A 98 -8.26 6.71 0.81
N ASN A 99 -9.05 5.64 0.65
CA ASN A 99 -9.15 4.56 1.63
C ASN A 99 -7.89 3.65 1.67
N MET A 100 -7.04 3.71 0.65
CA MET A 100 -5.81 2.92 0.61
C MET A 100 -4.74 3.52 1.53
N ALA A 101 -4.84 4.81 1.87
CA ALA A 101 -3.82 5.51 2.64
C ALA A 101 -3.65 4.92 4.06
N ASP A 102 -4.74 4.71 4.80
CA ASP A 102 -4.65 4.13 6.15
C ASP A 102 -4.23 2.67 6.12
N LYS A 103 -4.75 1.94 5.14
CA LYS A 103 -4.42 0.53 4.95
C LYS A 103 -2.96 0.35 4.59
N ALA A 104 -2.37 1.25 3.80
CA ALA A 104 -0.95 1.28 3.48
C ALA A 104 -0.09 1.52 4.72
N LYS A 105 -0.49 2.48 5.58
CA LYS A 105 0.17 2.73 6.87
C LYS A 105 0.12 1.50 7.77
N ARG A 106 -1.08 0.92 7.95
CA ARG A 106 -1.27 -0.31 8.74
C ARG A 106 -0.45 -1.47 8.19
N LEU A 107 -0.42 -1.66 6.87
CA LEU A 107 0.39 -2.69 6.23
C LEU A 107 1.87 -2.52 6.57
N LYS A 108 2.40 -1.29 6.44
CA LYS A 108 3.78 -0.99 6.81
C LYS A 108 4.07 -1.34 8.27
N GLU A 109 3.23 -0.88 9.20
CA GLU A 109 3.41 -1.16 10.63
C GLU A 109 3.45 -2.67 10.95
N LEU A 110 2.58 -3.46 10.31
CA LEU A 110 2.55 -4.91 10.52
C LEU A 110 3.80 -5.60 9.97
N LEU A 111 4.22 -5.22 8.76
CA LEU A 111 5.39 -5.81 8.13
C LEU A 111 6.70 -5.38 8.83
N ASP A 112 6.78 -4.13 9.30
CA ASP A 112 7.92 -3.66 10.12
C ASP A 112 8.02 -4.48 11.42
N LYS A 113 6.89 -4.73 12.11
CA LYS A 113 6.85 -5.58 13.31
C LYS A 113 7.31 -7.01 13.02
N LYS A 114 6.94 -7.58 11.88
CA LYS A 114 7.40 -8.93 11.46
C LYS A 114 8.89 -8.96 11.18
N THR A 115 9.44 -7.89 10.61
CA THR A 115 10.87 -7.77 10.33
C THR A 115 11.68 -7.64 11.62
N MET A 116 11.24 -6.78 12.54
CA MET A 116 11.89 -6.59 13.85
C MET A 116 11.82 -7.83 14.73
N GLY A 117 10.67 -8.53 14.75
CA GLY A 117 10.50 -9.76 15.52
C GLY A 117 11.37 -10.92 15.04
N ASN A 118 11.72 -10.97 13.76
CA ASN A 118 12.64 -11.97 13.23
C ASN A 118 14.09 -11.70 13.66
N ILE A 119 14.50 -10.43 13.77
CA ILE A 119 15.86 -10.04 14.19
C ILE A 119 16.10 -10.44 15.65
N SER A 120 15.10 -10.29 16.53
CA SER A 120 15.23 -10.65 17.95
C SER A 120 15.15 -12.15 18.25
N HIS A 121 14.76 -12.99 17.29
CA HIS A 121 14.80 -14.46 17.41
C HIS A 121 16.07 -15.11 16.81
N MET A 122 16.95 -14.31 16.20
CA MET A 122 18.22 -14.76 15.61
C MET A 122 19.46 -14.39 16.46
N GLN A 123 19.26 -13.81 17.65
CA GLN A 123 20.28 -13.55 18.68
C GLN A 123 20.14 -14.54 19.83
#